data_AF-A0A5T3EJR1-F1
#
_entry.id   AF-A0A5T3EJR1-F1
#
_cell.length_a   1.000
_cell.length_b   1.000
_cell.length_c   1.000
_cell.angle_alpha   90.00
_cell.angle_beta   90.00
_cell.angle_gamma   90.00
#
_symmetry.space_group_name_H-M   'P 1'
#
loop_
_entity.id
_entity.type
_entity.pdbx_description
1 polymer ?
#
loop_
_entity_poly.entity_id
_entity_poly.type
_entity_poly.pdbx_seq_one_letter_code
_entity_poly.pdbx_strand_id
1 'polypeptide(L)'
;MLVSLVDYHMDFFEKTNADKNSIGFTYQDYVALKHALELKPEEHIGIEVYDDLHLESIEGHKTFIQVKHSINKSNITNKDIDLWKTLYNWSEAIKTIGDKSISLIFYTNKGLTLEPGIVQLLTNDTKDIEKIKDEIEKIEQDHKNKSDDLYKYISIINSLDSNSSKRLFNSISFQHSEDG
;
A
#
# COMPACT_ATOMS: atom_id res chain seq x y z
N MET A 1 27.32 -39.46 8.57
CA MET A 1 25.90 -39.76 8.30
C MET A 1 25.07 -39.27 9.49
N LEU A 2 25.03 -37.94 9.69
CA LEU A 2 24.31 -37.26 10.78
C LEU A 2 23.97 -35.81 10.39
N VAL A 3 24.72 -35.22 9.45
CA VAL A 3 24.45 -33.89 8.87
C VAL A 3 23.17 -33.86 8.03
N SER A 4 22.81 -34.95 7.34
CA SER A 4 21.68 -34.96 6.41
C SER A 4 20.28 -35.08 7.05
N LEU A 5 20.18 -35.48 8.33
CA LEU A 5 18.88 -35.54 9.02
C LEU A 5 18.49 -34.17 9.61
N VAL A 6 19.48 -33.36 10.02
CA VAL A 6 19.23 -32.03 10.60
C VAL A 6 18.71 -31.07 9.53
N ASP A 7 19.28 -31.11 8.32
CA ASP A 7 18.82 -30.28 7.21
C ASP A 7 17.40 -30.62 6.75
N TYR A 8 17.02 -31.91 6.76
CA TYR A 8 15.67 -32.34 6.38
C TYR A 8 14.59 -31.93 7.40
N HIS A 9 14.95 -31.87 8.68
CA HIS A 9 14.04 -31.43 9.74
C HIS A 9 13.87 -29.91 9.78
N MET A 10 14.89 -29.14 9.40
CA MET A 10 14.81 -27.68 9.33
C MET A 10 13.95 -27.22 8.14
N ASP A 11 14.03 -27.92 7.01
CA ASP A 11 13.27 -27.65 5.78
C ASP A 11 11.75 -27.93 5.91
N PHE A 12 11.35 -28.75 6.90
CA PHE A 12 9.93 -29.04 7.20
C PHE A 12 9.26 -27.89 7.98
N PHE A 13 9.97 -27.24 8.91
CA PHE A 13 9.44 -26.10 9.68
C PHE A 13 9.54 -24.78 8.91
N GLU A 14 10.49 -24.62 7.98
CA GLU A 14 10.49 -23.46 7.07
C GLU A 14 9.31 -23.46 6.08
N LYS A 15 8.75 -24.63 5.76
CA LYS A 15 7.59 -24.79 4.87
C LYS A 15 6.25 -24.42 5.51
N THR A 16 6.22 -24.18 6.83
CA THR A 16 5.07 -23.60 7.54
C THR A 16 5.42 -22.19 8.00
N ASN A 17 5.57 -21.25 7.06
CA ASN A 17 5.88 -19.83 7.28
C ASN A 17 4.72 -19.07 7.98
N ALA A 18 4.34 -19.48 9.19
CA ALA A 18 3.49 -18.70 10.08
C ALA A 18 4.21 -17.44 10.58
N ASP A 19 5.54 -17.48 10.69
CA ASP A 19 6.36 -16.39 11.24
C ASP A 19 6.45 -15.14 10.34
N LYS A 20 6.46 -15.27 9.02
CA LYS A 20 6.52 -14.08 8.14
C LYS A 20 5.19 -13.32 8.10
N ASN A 21 4.08 -14.05 8.12
CA ASN A 21 2.75 -13.45 8.18
C ASN A 21 2.48 -12.87 9.57
N SER A 22 2.91 -13.54 10.66
CA SER A 22 2.75 -13.01 12.02
C SER A 22 3.52 -11.71 12.24
N ILE A 23 4.70 -11.52 11.62
CA ILE A 23 5.47 -10.28 11.71
C ILE A 23 4.76 -9.11 11.00
N GLY A 24 4.12 -9.36 9.85
CA GLY A 24 3.30 -8.36 9.16
C GLY A 24 2.15 -7.86 10.04
N PHE A 25 1.40 -8.80 10.62
CA PHE A 25 0.30 -8.46 11.54
C PHE A 25 0.80 -7.80 12.83
N THR A 26 1.91 -8.25 13.40
CA THR A 26 2.50 -7.62 14.59
C THR A 26 2.88 -6.16 14.32
N TYR A 27 3.41 -5.87 13.13
CA TYR A 27 3.76 -4.50 12.77
C TYR A 27 2.52 -3.64 12.52
N GLN A 28 1.48 -4.18 11.89
CA GLN A 28 0.19 -3.52 11.75
C GLN A 28 -0.42 -3.18 13.12
N ASP A 29 -0.39 -4.11 14.09
CA ASP A 29 -0.84 -3.87 15.46
C ASP A 29 -0.03 -2.76 16.16
N TYR A 30 1.28 -2.73 15.92
CA TYR A 30 2.16 -1.66 16.43
C TYR A 30 1.78 -0.29 15.85
N VAL A 31 1.57 -0.20 14.53
CA VAL A 31 1.12 1.05 13.88
C VAL A 31 -0.27 1.45 14.37
N ALA A 32 -1.17 0.48 14.57
CA ALA A 32 -2.49 0.71 15.13
C ALA A 32 -2.41 1.32 16.54
N LEU A 33 -1.56 0.75 17.41
CA LEU A 33 -1.37 1.24 18.77
C LEU A 33 -0.80 2.66 18.77
N LYS A 34 0.15 2.97 17.89
CA LYS A 34 0.71 4.32 17.75
C LYS A 34 -0.39 5.35 17.44
N HIS A 35 -1.26 5.06 16.49
CA HIS A 35 -2.39 5.93 16.17
C HIS A 35 -3.45 5.97 17.28
N ALA A 36 -3.70 4.85 17.95
CA ALA A 36 -4.67 4.77 19.05
C ALA A 36 -4.30 5.69 20.22
N LEU A 37 -3.00 5.89 20.47
CA LEU A 37 -2.51 6.83 21.50
C LEU A 37 -2.74 8.30 21.15
N GLU A 38 -2.98 8.62 19.88
CA GLU A 38 -3.17 9.99 19.37
C GLU A 38 -4.66 10.33 19.16
N LEU A 39 -5.57 9.37 19.34
CA LEU A 39 -7.02 9.59 19.15
C LEU A 39 -7.58 10.60 20.14
N LYS A 40 -8.41 11.50 19.63
CA LYS A 40 -9.25 12.39 20.44
C LYS A 40 -10.54 11.69 20.86
N PRO A 41 -11.27 12.22 21.86
CA PRO A 41 -12.59 11.72 22.19
C PRO A 41 -13.48 11.62 20.95
N GLU A 42 -14.22 10.52 20.82
CA GLU A 42 -15.13 10.24 19.68
C GLU A 42 -14.44 10.02 18.32
N GLU A 43 -13.11 9.97 18.26
CA GLU A 43 -12.39 9.44 17.10
C GLU A 43 -12.23 7.92 17.24
N HIS A 44 -12.17 7.24 16.09
CA HIS A 44 -12.11 5.79 16.04
C HIS A 44 -10.96 5.30 15.17
N ILE A 45 -10.39 4.17 15.59
CA ILE A 45 -9.52 3.34 14.75
C ILE A 45 -10.19 1.99 14.53
N GLY A 46 -10.08 1.45 13.32
CA GLY A 46 -10.44 0.07 13.06
C GLY A 46 -9.40 -0.64 12.20
N ILE A 47 -9.33 -1.95 12.41
CA ILE A 47 -8.31 -2.84 11.84
C ILE A 47 -9.02 -3.80 10.87
N GLU A 48 -8.51 -3.98 9.66
CA GLU A 48 -9.06 -4.90 8.63
C GLU A 48 -10.54 -4.63 8.24
N VAL A 49 -10.97 -3.36 8.25
CA VAL A 49 -12.35 -2.99 7.86
C VAL A 49 -12.40 -2.37 6.46
N TYR A 50 -11.62 -1.32 6.22
CA TYR A 50 -11.55 -0.63 4.92
C TYR A 50 -10.19 -0.78 4.24
N ASP A 51 -9.15 -0.96 5.06
CA ASP A 51 -7.76 -1.21 4.71
C ASP A 51 -7.12 -1.90 5.93
N ASP A 52 -5.82 -2.14 5.92
CA ASP A 52 -5.10 -2.72 7.08
C ASP A 52 -5.48 -1.96 8.37
N LEU A 53 -5.48 -0.62 8.29
CA LEU A 53 -6.02 0.27 9.32
C LEU A 53 -6.87 1.39 8.71
N HIS A 54 -7.84 1.88 9.47
CA HIS A 54 -8.51 3.14 9.17
C HIS A 54 -8.74 3.98 10.43
N LEU A 55 -8.73 5.30 10.24
CA LEU A 55 -9.11 6.29 11.24
C LEU A 55 -10.37 7.02 10.77
N GLU A 56 -11.25 7.36 11.72
CA GLU A 56 -12.42 8.20 11.49
C GLU A 56 -12.45 9.35 12.49
N SER A 57 -12.45 10.57 11.97
CA SER A 57 -12.61 11.77 12.79
C SER A 57 -14.07 12.00 13.16
N ILE A 58 -14.31 12.87 14.14
CA ILE A 58 -15.66 13.30 14.56
C ILE A 58 -16.44 13.94 13.39
N GLU A 59 -15.75 14.63 12.48
CA GLU A 59 -16.35 15.24 11.28
C GLU A 59 -16.61 14.19 10.17
N GLY A 60 -16.15 12.96 10.38
CA GLY A 60 -16.23 11.83 9.46
C GLY A 60 -15.22 11.89 8.32
N HIS A 61 -14.11 12.62 8.50
CA HIS A 61 -12.93 12.42 7.66
C HIS A 61 -12.42 11.00 7.88
N LYS A 62 -12.08 10.30 6.79
CA LYS A 62 -11.53 8.96 6.85
C LYS A 62 -10.07 8.97 6.40
N THR A 63 -9.22 8.28 7.14
CA THR A 63 -7.84 7.99 6.74
C THR A 63 -7.69 6.50 6.60
N PHE A 64 -7.28 6.01 5.44
CA PHE A 64 -6.94 4.61 5.23
C PHE A 64 -5.44 4.46 5.20
N ILE A 65 -4.94 3.43 5.86
CA ILE A 65 -3.51 3.20 6.03
C ILE A 65 -3.23 1.77 5.59
N GLN A 66 -2.53 1.62 4.47
CA GLN A 66 -1.98 0.35 4.04
C GLN A 66 -0.58 0.23 4.63
N VAL A 67 -0.35 -0.81 5.43
CA VAL A 67 0.91 -1.08 6.11
C VAL A 67 1.72 -2.10 5.29
N LYS A 68 2.94 -1.72 4.90
CA LYS A 68 3.90 -2.59 4.20
C LYS A 68 5.22 -2.62 4.94
N HIS A 69 5.42 -3.65 5.75
CA HIS A 69 6.67 -3.87 6.48
C HIS A 69 7.40 -5.11 5.96
N SER A 70 8.70 -4.98 5.70
CA SER A 70 9.56 -6.09 5.31
C SER A 70 10.85 -6.08 6.12
N ILE A 71 11.29 -7.25 6.58
CA ILE A 71 12.60 -7.44 7.23
C ILE A 71 13.73 -7.22 6.21
N ASN A 72 13.54 -7.74 4.99
CA ASN A 72 14.46 -7.52 3.89
C ASN A 72 14.03 -6.25 3.15
N LYS A 73 14.71 -5.13 3.43
CA LYS A 73 14.42 -3.83 2.84
C LYS A 73 14.75 -3.88 1.34
N SER A 74 13.73 -4.14 0.51
CA SER A 74 13.76 -3.89 -0.93
C SER A 74 13.15 -2.52 -1.22
N ASN A 75 13.42 -1.98 -2.40
CA ASN A 75 12.78 -0.75 -2.84
C ASN A 75 11.44 -1.04 -3.51
N ILE A 76 10.44 -0.19 -3.23
CA ILE A 76 9.19 -0.14 -4.01
C ILE A 76 9.54 0.40 -5.39
N THR A 77 9.27 -0.39 -6.43
CA THR A 77 9.54 -0.05 -7.82
C THR A 77 8.30 0.50 -8.52
N ASN A 78 8.47 1.12 -9.69
CA ASN A 78 7.34 1.59 -10.52
C ASN A 78 6.40 0.46 -11.00
N LYS A 79 6.83 -0.81 -10.88
CA LYS A 79 6.06 -2.01 -11.23
C LYS A 79 5.78 -2.92 -10.03
N ASP A 80 5.89 -2.39 -8.80
CA ASP A 80 5.64 -3.16 -7.59
C ASP A 80 4.17 -3.58 -7.50
N ILE A 81 3.93 -4.89 -7.50
CA ILE A 81 2.56 -5.46 -7.51
C ILE A 81 1.76 -5.05 -6.28
N ASP A 82 2.38 -4.90 -5.11
CA ASP A 82 1.69 -4.53 -3.88
C ASP A 82 1.25 -3.06 -3.95
N LEU A 83 2.07 -2.18 -4.52
CA LEU A 83 1.70 -0.79 -4.78
C LEU A 83 0.46 -0.73 -5.71
N TRP A 84 0.51 -1.41 -6.86
CA TRP A 84 -0.59 -1.37 -7.83
C TRP A 84 -1.87 -1.99 -7.30
N LYS A 85 -1.78 -3.09 -6.53
CA LYS A 85 -2.93 -3.68 -5.84
C LYS A 85 -3.52 -2.70 -4.81
N THR A 86 -2.68 -1.98 -4.07
CA THR A 86 -3.13 -0.97 -3.10
C THR A 86 -3.86 0.17 -3.81
N LEU A 87 -3.29 0.71 -4.89
CA LEU A 87 -3.94 1.74 -5.72
C LEU A 87 -5.30 1.26 -6.23
N TYR A 88 -5.37 0.03 -6.75
CA TYR A 88 -6.61 -0.59 -7.20
C TYR A 88 -7.66 -0.65 -6.07
N ASN A 89 -7.29 -1.19 -4.90
CA ASN A 89 -8.20 -1.29 -3.76
C ASN A 89 -8.71 0.09 -3.31
N TRP A 90 -7.83 1.08 -3.23
CA TRP A 90 -8.21 2.46 -2.91
C TRP A 90 -9.12 3.06 -3.97
N SER A 91 -8.88 2.81 -5.25
CA SER A 91 -9.73 3.30 -6.33
C SER A 91 -11.16 2.73 -6.25
N GLU A 92 -11.33 1.51 -5.77
CA GLU A 92 -12.64 0.91 -5.52
C GLU A 92 -13.26 1.47 -4.24
N ALA A 93 -12.47 1.64 -3.17
CA ALA A 93 -12.95 2.14 -1.89
C ALA A 93 -13.46 3.58 -1.97
N ILE A 94 -12.79 4.46 -2.73
CA ILE A 94 -13.26 5.85 -2.88
C ILE A 94 -14.59 5.94 -3.64
N LYS A 95 -15.00 4.94 -4.41
CA LYS A 95 -16.32 4.91 -5.08
C LYS A 95 -17.46 4.68 -4.09
N THR A 96 -17.19 4.00 -2.98
CA THR A 96 -18.20 3.66 -1.97
C THR A 96 -18.28 4.69 -0.84
N ILE A 97 -17.18 5.42 -0.63
CA ILE A 97 -17.11 6.49 0.37
C ILE A 97 -17.65 7.76 -0.25
N GLY A 98 -18.68 8.34 0.37
CA GLY A 98 -19.29 9.60 -0.09
C GLY A 98 -18.31 10.78 -0.13
N ASP A 99 -18.81 11.98 -0.44
CA ASP A 99 -17.99 13.16 -0.75
C ASP A 99 -17.13 13.73 0.40
N LYS A 100 -17.07 13.03 1.55
CA LYS A 100 -16.18 13.43 2.64
C LYS A 100 -14.73 13.30 2.20
N SER A 101 -13.89 14.19 2.75
CA SER A 101 -12.45 14.15 2.51
C SER A 101 -11.87 12.81 2.97
N ILE A 102 -10.95 12.27 2.18
CA ILE A 102 -10.25 11.02 2.48
C ILE A 102 -8.75 11.22 2.34
N SER A 103 -8.00 10.62 3.26
CA SER A 103 -6.55 10.48 3.20
C SER A 103 -6.20 9.01 3.00
N LEU A 104 -5.22 8.73 2.14
CA LEU A 104 -4.74 7.38 1.79
C LEU A 104 -3.24 7.34 2.05
N ILE A 105 -2.83 6.60 3.08
CA ILE A 105 -1.45 6.58 3.56
C ILE A 105 -0.83 5.23 3.20
N PHE A 106 0.22 5.27 2.40
CA PHE A 106 1.07 4.12 2.16
C PHE A 106 2.18 4.13 3.23
N TYR A 107 1.99 3.34 4.28
CA TYR A 107 2.89 3.29 5.43
C TYR A 107 3.91 2.16 5.25
N THR A 108 5.19 2.48 5.09
CA THR A 108 6.19 1.47 4.70
C THR A 108 7.57 1.70 5.29
N ASN A 109 8.30 0.62 5.54
CA ASN A 109 9.74 0.64 5.88
C ASN A 109 10.64 0.33 4.67
N LYS A 110 10.05 0.02 3.52
CA LYS A 110 10.76 -0.23 2.25
C LYS A 110 11.32 1.08 1.70
N GLY A 111 12.50 1.01 1.08
CA GLY A 111 13.02 2.13 0.32
C GLY A 111 12.14 2.44 -0.89
N LEU A 112 12.34 3.60 -1.50
CA LEU A 112 11.67 3.99 -2.73
C LEU A 112 12.66 3.90 -3.89
N THR A 113 12.21 3.44 -5.06
CA THR A 113 13.05 3.47 -6.26
C THR A 113 13.51 4.90 -6.54
N LEU A 114 14.77 5.07 -6.94
CA LEU A 114 15.29 6.35 -7.43
C LEU A 114 15.00 6.57 -8.92
N GLU A 115 14.49 5.55 -9.60
CA GLU A 115 14.08 5.67 -11.00
C GLU A 115 12.90 6.64 -11.12
N PRO A 116 12.96 7.62 -12.04
CA PRO A 116 11.81 8.47 -12.33
C PRO A 116 10.60 7.63 -12.73
N GLY A 117 9.43 8.01 -12.24
CA GLY A 117 8.18 7.34 -12.57
C GLY A 117 7.10 7.51 -11.51
N ILE A 118 6.13 6.61 -11.50
CA ILE A 118 4.92 6.71 -10.68
C ILE A 118 5.23 6.80 -9.18
N VAL A 119 6.23 6.08 -8.68
CA VAL A 119 6.58 6.12 -7.24
C VAL A 119 6.98 7.54 -6.83
N GLN A 120 7.88 8.17 -7.59
CA GLN A 120 8.36 9.54 -7.32
C GLN A 120 7.24 10.58 -7.47
N LEU A 121 6.35 10.38 -8.45
CA LEU A 121 5.20 11.27 -8.65
C LEU A 121 4.18 11.18 -7.51
N LEU A 122 3.93 9.98 -6.98
CA LEU A 122 3.00 9.76 -5.88
C LEU A 122 3.55 10.23 -4.52
N THR A 123 4.87 10.27 -4.35
CA THR A 123 5.50 10.73 -3.11
C THR A 123 5.59 12.25 -3.00
N ASN A 124 5.38 12.99 -4.09
CA ASN A 124 5.37 14.45 -4.07
C ASN A 124 4.14 14.98 -3.32
N ASP A 125 4.32 16.01 -2.49
CA ASP A 125 3.21 16.64 -1.75
C ASP A 125 2.13 17.19 -2.70
N THR A 126 2.56 17.80 -3.80
CA THR A 126 1.66 18.26 -4.88
C THR A 126 1.68 17.25 -6.02
N LYS A 127 0.50 16.72 -6.36
CA LYS A 127 0.35 15.70 -7.41
C LYS A 127 0.17 16.35 -8.77
N ASP A 128 1.07 16.04 -9.69
CA ASP A 128 0.91 16.34 -11.11
C ASP A 128 0.10 15.22 -11.77
N ILE A 129 -1.22 15.39 -11.79
CA ILE A 129 -2.17 14.35 -12.23
C ILE A 129 -1.97 13.99 -13.71
N GLU A 130 -1.58 14.96 -14.54
CA GLU A 130 -1.32 14.70 -15.97
C GLU A 130 -0.08 13.82 -16.12
N LYS A 131 1.04 14.19 -15.49
CA LYS A 131 2.24 13.35 -15.52
C LYS A 131 2.03 11.96 -14.92
N ILE A 132 1.22 11.86 -13.87
CA ILE A 132 0.85 10.57 -13.27
C ILE A 132 0.13 9.70 -14.31
N LYS A 133 -0.87 10.24 -15.02
CA LYS A 133 -1.59 9.51 -16.06
C LYS A 133 -0.68 9.09 -17.21
N ASP A 134 0.16 10.00 -17.70
CA ASP A 134 1.11 9.71 -18.78
C ASP A 134 2.05 8.56 -18.41
N GLU A 135 2.56 8.53 -17.18
CA GLU A 135 3.44 7.47 -16.70
C GLU A 135 2.70 6.14 -16.53
N ILE A 136 1.45 6.16 -16.03
CA ILE A 136 0.61 4.96 -15.93
C ILE A 136 0.35 4.37 -17.32
N GLU A 137 -0.02 5.20 -18.30
CA GLU A 137 -0.27 4.77 -19.68
C GLU A 137 0.98 4.12 -20.29
N LYS A 138 2.15 4.74 -20.11
CA LYS A 138 3.42 4.19 -20.55
C LYS A 138 3.72 2.84 -19.90
N ILE A 139 3.53 2.71 -18.58
CA ILE A 139 3.73 1.45 -17.86
C ILE A 139 2.78 0.36 -18.39
N GLU A 140 1.52 0.70 -18.68
CA GLU A 140 0.55 -0.23 -19.26
C GLU A 140 0.99 -0.72 -20.64
N GLN A 141 1.40 0.20 -21.52
CA GLN A 141 1.84 -0.12 -22.89
C GLN A 141 3.11 -0.99 -22.91
N ASP A 142 4.06 -0.71 -22.01
CA ASP A 142 5.32 -1.44 -21.89
C ASP A 142 5.18 -2.81 -21.22
N HIS A 143 4.06 -3.07 -20.54
CA HIS A 143 3.84 -4.34 -19.83
C HIS A 143 3.42 -5.45 -20.79
N LYS A 144 4.30 -6.44 -20.98
CA LYS A 144 4.14 -7.48 -21.99
C LYS A 144 3.02 -8.48 -21.68
N ASN A 145 2.84 -8.82 -20.41
CA ASN A 145 1.90 -9.86 -20.00
C ASN A 145 0.54 -9.25 -19.64
N LYS A 146 -0.39 -9.24 -20.60
CA LYS A 146 -1.72 -8.66 -20.43
C LYS A 146 -2.71 -9.52 -19.64
N SER A 147 -2.24 -10.62 -19.07
CA SER A 147 -3.09 -11.57 -18.33
C SER A 147 -2.72 -11.71 -16.84
N ASP A 148 -1.66 -11.03 -16.38
CA ASP A 148 -1.31 -11.03 -14.97
C ASP A 148 -2.05 -9.96 -14.16
N ASP A 149 -2.00 -10.14 -12.83
CA ASP A 149 -2.64 -9.24 -11.88
C ASP A 149 -2.07 -7.82 -11.95
N LEU A 150 -0.77 -7.67 -12.25
CA LEU A 150 -0.14 -6.36 -12.37
C LEU A 150 -0.80 -5.56 -13.50
N TYR A 151 -0.94 -6.18 -14.69
CA TYR A 151 -1.62 -5.58 -15.82
C TYR A 151 -3.07 -5.21 -15.47
N LYS A 152 -3.80 -6.13 -14.83
CA LYS A 152 -5.18 -5.89 -14.40
C LYS A 152 -5.28 -4.63 -13.53
N TYR A 153 -4.43 -4.48 -12.53
CA TYR A 153 -4.45 -3.31 -11.65
C TYR A 153 -4.08 -2.04 -12.39
N ILE A 154 -3.00 -2.06 -13.20
CA ILE A 154 -2.59 -0.90 -14.01
C ILE A 154 -3.72 -0.44 -14.93
N SER A 155 -4.33 -1.37 -15.67
CA SER A 155 -5.38 -1.07 -16.65
C SER A 155 -6.62 -0.46 -16.00
N ILE A 156 -7.04 -0.96 -14.84
CA ILE A 156 -8.17 -0.38 -14.09
C ILE A 156 -7.84 1.04 -13.63
N ILE A 157 -6.65 1.27 -13.08
CA ILE A 157 -6.21 2.59 -12.66
C ILE A 157 -6.10 3.56 -13.84
N ASN A 158 -5.58 3.11 -14.98
CA ASN A 158 -5.49 3.94 -16.18
C ASN A 158 -6.87 4.33 -16.72
N SER A 159 -7.86 3.45 -16.58
CA SER A 159 -9.23 3.66 -17.06
C SER A 159 -10.07 4.64 -16.22
N LEU A 160 -9.55 5.10 -15.07
CA LEU A 160 -10.28 6.02 -14.20
C LEU A 160 -10.58 7.35 -14.91
N ASP A 161 -11.83 7.81 -14.77
CA ASP A 161 -12.23 9.12 -15.25
C ASP A 161 -11.46 10.25 -14.52
N SER A 162 -11.49 11.46 -15.09
CA SER A 162 -10.70 12.59 -14.56
C SER A 162 -11.02 12.92 -13.09
N ASN A 163 -12.28 12.80 -12.66
CA ASN A 163 -12.67 13.11 -11.28
C ASN A 163 -12.17 12.02 -10.32
N SER A 164 -12.38 10.75 -10.69
CA SER A 164 -11.91 9.61 -9.88
C SER A 164 -10.38 9.60 -9.76
N SER A 165 -9.64 9.86 -10.84
CA SER A 165 -8.17 9.97 -10.79
C SER A 165 -7.71 11.11 -9.89
N LYS A 166 -8.31 12.30 -10.03
CA LYS A 166 -7.97 13.46 -9.19
C LYS A 166 -8.24 13.19 -7.73
N ARG A 167 -9.39 12.59 -7.42
CA ARG A 167 -9.75 12.21 -6.05
C ARG A 167 -8.77 11.20 -5.48
N LEU A 168 -8.47 10.12 -6.22
CA LEU A 168 -7.53 9.09 -5.78
C LEU A 168 -6.14 9.67 -5.49
N PHE A 169 -5.50 10.26 -6.50
CA PHE A 169 -4.08 10.60 -6.38
C PHE A 169 -3.83 11.75 -5.41
N ASN A 170 -4.71 12.75 -5.34
CA ASN A 170 -4.56 13.85 -4.37
C ASN A 170 -4.74 13.39 -2.92
N SER A 171 -5.42 12.27 -2.68
CA SER A 171 -5.57 11.71 -1.35
C SER A 171 -4.36 10.89 -0.89
N ILE A 172 -3.41 10.57 -1.77
CA ILE A 172 -2.30 9.67 -1.47
C ILE A 172 -1.11 10.41 -0.85
N SER A 173 -0.60 9.87 0.26
CA SER A 173 0.71 10.21 0.83
C SER A 173 1.50 8.94 1.16
N PHE A 174 2.82 9.07 1.20
CA PHE A 174 3.74 8.02 1.64
C PHE A 174 4.29 8.41 3.00
N GLN A 175 4.22 7.49 3.95
CA GLN A 175 4.81 7.66 5.27
C GLN A 175 5.86 6.58 5.48
N HIS A 176 7.11 7.00 5.69
CA HIS A 176 8.18 6.08 6.00
C HIS A 176 8.25 5.85 7.50
N SER A 177 8.31 4.58 7.92
CA SER A 177 8.56 4.27 9.32
C SER A 177 10.01 4.56 9.69
N GLU A 178 10.24 5.23 10.82
CA GLU A 178 11.60 5.49 11.32
C GLU A 178 12.24 4.28 12.01
N ASP A 179 11.53 3.15 12.11
CA ASP A 179 12.04 1.93 12.74
C ASP A 179 13.09 1.29 11.81
N GLY A 180 14.34 1.73 12.04
CA GLY A 180 15.55 1.40 11.29
C GLY A 180 16.37 0.31 11.94
#